data_AF-A0A542AG96-F1
#
_entry.id   AF-A0A542AG96-F1
#
_cell.length_a   1.000
_cell.length_b   1.000
_cell.length_c   1.000
_cell.angle_alpha   90.00
_cell.angle_beta   90.00
_cell.angle_gamma   90.00
#
_symmetry.space_group_name_H-M   'P 1'
#
loop_
_entity.id
_entity.type
_entity.pdbx_description
1 polymer ?
#
loop_
_entity_poly.entity_id
_entity_poly.type
_entity_poly.pdbx_seq_one_letter_code
_entity_poly.pdbx_strand_id
1 'polypeptide(L)'
;MTRHKALFKPVQLGTQTLRNRIVLPPLTRQRAAQPGDVATDLMAEYYRQRASAGFMISEGTQIEPRGQGYAWTPGIYTDPQIAGWRKVTDAVHAEGGVIFAQLWHVGRVSHTELQPNGDAPVAPSAIIAEKVKAFIEIEPGSGTLTAPSLPRELTVAEIGEIVELYAQAARNALAAGFDGVEIHSANGYLVNQFISEHANQRTDDYGGTLHNRLRFLREIVATVARVVGPDRLSVRFTSLFESTDQDRVYIGLVEQDPHATYIEAIKVLENAGVAYVSIAKRIGTMRPTCRQASAKRFGRPFRGASSTRDATPPSAPTAYCPLAWRTWSPLADLSSPTPTCQRGSPMAGRSTHCEPRRSMAERRRGSPTTPLIPTRLLPELALKKSRNL
;
A
#
# COMPACT_ATOMS: atom_id res chain seq x y z
N MET A 1 8.77 -33.09 4.49
CA MET A 1 9.47 -32.05 5.28
C MET A 1 9.08 -30.67 4.76
N THR A 2 8.45 -29.83 5.58
CA THR A 2 7.83 -28.56 5.15
C THR A 2 8.85 -27.53 4.67
N ARG A 3 8.76 -27.15 3.39
CA ARG A 3 9.68 -26.27 2.61
C ARG A 3 9.87 -24.83 3.15
N HIS A 4 9.34 -24.50 4.33
CA HIS A 4 9.25 -23.11 4.83
C HIS A 4 9.54 -22.94 6.33
N LYS A 5 10.31 -23.85 6.96
CA LYS A 5 10.65 -23.76 8.41
C LYS A 5 11.19 -22.39 8.84
N ALA A 6 11.93 -21.70 7.97
CA ALA A 6 12.50 -20.37 8.26
C ALA A 6 11.43 -19.28 8.52
N LEU A 7 10.24 -19.40 7.92
CA LEU A 7 9.16 -18.41 8.12
C LEU A 7 8.59 -18.44 9.54
N PHE A 8 8.66 -19.59 10.22
CA PHE A 8 8.09 -19.78 11.55
C PHE A 8 9.12 -19.60 12.68
N LYS A 9 10.35 -19.18 12.34
CA LYS A 9 11.37 -18.86 13.33
C LYS A 9 11.22 -17.42 13.82
N PRO A 10 11.43 -17.16 15.12
CA PRO A 10 11.50 -15.81 15.64
C PRO A 10 12.57 -14.96 14.95
N VAL A 11 12.39 -13.64 15.01
CA VAL A 11 13.30 -12.66 14.43
C VAL A 11 13.20 -11.34 15.19
N GLN A 12 14.33 -10.66 15.33
CA GLN A 12 14.38 -9.35 15.96
C GLN A 12 14.02 -8.25 14.94
N LEU A 13 13.17 -7.31 15.35
CA LEU A 13 12.85 -6.07 14.62
C LEU A 13 12.95 -4.90 15.59
N GLY A 14 14.02 -4.11 15.47
CA GLY A 14 14.35 -3.10 16.48
C GLY A 14 14.44 -3.75 17.87
N THR A 15 13.67 -3.23 18.82
CA THR A 15 13.58 -3.77 20.18
C THR A 15 12.60 -4.94 20.34
N GLN A 16 11.79 -5.25 19.32
CA GLN A 16 10.75 -6.27 19.38
C GLN A 16 11.23 -7.64 18.87
N THR A 17 10.98 -8.70 19.64
CA THR A 17 11.16 -10.08 19.18
C THR A 17 9.86 -10.60 18.56
N LEU A 18 9.84 -10.72 17.24
CA LEU A 18 8.67 -11.18 16.50
C LEU A 18 8.60 -12.71 16.52
N ARG A 19 7.40 -13.25 16.74
CA ARG A 19 7.14 -14.70 16.84
C ARG A 19 7.47 -15.48 15.56
N ASN A 20 7.37 -14.84 14.40
CA ASN A 20 7.62 -15.43 13.09
C ASN A 20 7.90 -14.33 12.05
N ARG A 21 8.17 -14.72 10.80
CA ARG A 21 8.53 -13.82 9.69
C ARG A 21 7.37 -13.56 8.71
N ILE A 22 6.14 -13.75 9.18
CA ILE A 22 4.91 -13.53 8.40
C ILE A 22 4.38 -12.16 8.75
N VAL A 23 4.22 -11.30 7.75
CA VAL A 23 3.76 -9.92 7.93
C VAL A 23 2.35 -9.77 7.38
N LEU A 24 1.44 -9.16 8.14
CA LEU A 24 0.21 -8.60 7.59
C LEU A 24 0.56 -7.23 7.00
N PRO A 25 0.57 -7.09 5.65
CA PRO A 25 0.83 -5.80 5.05
C PRO A 25 -0.33 -4.82 5.32
N PRO A 26 -0.09 -3.52 5.13
CA PRO A 26 -1.14 -2.50 5.16
C PRO A 26 -2.18 -2.74 4.06
N LEU A 27 -3.46 -2.78 4.44
CA LEU A 27 -4.59 -3.09 3.55
C LEU A 27 -5.79 -2.20 3.86
N THR A 28 -6.00 -1.13 3.09
CA THR A 28 -7.16 -0.24 3.23
C THR A 28 -8.49 -1.00 3.12
N ARG A 29 -9.36 -0.88 4.12
CA ARG A 29 -10.64 -1.62 4.19
C ARG A 29 -11.88 -0.76 4.10
N GLN A 30 -11.74 0.56 4.31
CA GLN A 30 -12.83 1.54 4.25
C GLN A 30 -13.96 1.20 5.24
N ARG A 31 -13.60 0.99 6.51
CA ARG A 31 -14.49 0.57 7.61
C ARG A 31 -14.47 1.50 8.82
N ALA A 32 -13.92 2.70 8.66
CA ALA A 32 -13.98 3.72 9.71
C ALA A 32 -15.41 4.23 9.89
N ALA A 33 -15.78 4.56 11.13
CA ALA A 33 -17.08 5.12 11.45
C ALA A 33 -17.23 6.54 10.89
N GLN A 34 -18.45 6.86 10.48
CA GLN A 34 -18.88 8.20 10.13
C GLN A 34 -19.89 8.74 11.15
N PRO A 35 -19.87 10.05 11.44
CA PRO A 35 -18.85 11.02 11.01
C PRO A 35 -17.52 10.83 11.78
N GLY A 36 -16.42 11.31 11.19
CA GLY A 36 -15.15 11.52 11.90
C GLY A 36 -14.03 10.52 11.64
N ASP A 37 -14.23 9.55 10.74
CA ASP A 37 -13.19 8.59 10.33
C ASP A 37 -12.54 7.84 11.50
N VAL A 38 -13.37 7.42 12.46
CA VAL A 38 -12.90 6.78 13.71
C VAL A 38 -12.77 5.27 13.52
N ALA A 39 -11.66 4.68 13.95
CA ALA A 39 -11.50 3.23 13.95
C ALA A 39 -12.53 2.54 14.86
N THR A 40 -13.07 1.41 14.41
CA THR A 40 -14.27 0.77 15.01
C THR A 40 -13.96 -0.55 15.72
N ASP A 41 -14.91 -1.04 16.52
CA ASP A 41 -14.81 -2.36 17.17
C ASP A 41 -14.70 -3.50 16.14
N LEU A 42 -15.29 -3.34 14.95
CA LEU A 42 -15.13 -4.26 13.82
C LEU A 42 -13.68 -4.31 13.34
N MET A 43 -13.00 -3.16 13.28
CA MET A 43 -11.59 -3.10 12.93
C MET A 43 -10.73 -3.75 14.02
N ALA A 44 -11.06 -3.55 15.30
CA ALA A 44 -10.35 -4.21 16.40
C ALA A 44 -10.43 -5.75 16.28
N GLU A 45 -11.63 -6.28 16.05
CA GLU A 45 -11.82 -7.72 15.81
C GLU A 45 -11.06 -8.21 14.56
N TYR A 46 -11.05 -7.42 13.48
CA TYR A 46 -10.32 -7.74 12.25
C TYR A 46 -8.81 -7.93 12.47
N TYR A 47 -8.17 -7.01 13.21
CA TYR A 47 -6.74 -7.11 13.52
C TYR A 47 -6.45 -8.17 14.57
N ARG A 48 -7.29 -8.31 15.61
CA ARG A 48 -7.17 -9.36 16.63
C ARG A 48 -7.08 -10.76 16.00
N GLN A 49 -7.99 -11.07 15.08
CA GLN A 49 -7.97 -12.34 14.34
C GLN A 49 -6.62 -12.60 13.63
N ARG A 50 -5.93 -11.55 13.18
CA ARG A 50 -4.68 -11.65 12.42
C ARG A 50 -3.42 -11.54 13.29
N ALA A 51 -3.55 -11.35 14.60
CA ALA A 51 -2.42 -11.19 15.52
C ALA A 51 -1.51 -12.44 15.65
N SER A 52 -1.86 -13.56 15.01
CA SER A 52 -0.91 -14.68 14.81
C SER A 52 0.22 -14.37 13.81
N ALA A 53 0.10 -13.30 13.02
CA ALA A 53 1.20 -12.77 12.22
C ALA A 53 2.37 -12.33 13.13
N GLY A 54 3.59 -12.45 12.64
CA GLY A 54 4.79 -12.02 13.36
C GLY A 54 4.84 -10.50 13.51
N PHE A 55 4.33 -9.79 12.52
CA PHE A 55 4.30 -8.34 12.46
C PHE A 55 3.08 -7.88 11.66
N MET A 56 2.47 -6.77 12.06
CA MET A 56 1.34 -6.18 11.34
C MET A 56 1.60 -4.71 11.09
N ILE A 57 1.07 -4.23 9.98
CA ILE A 57 1.01 -2.82 9.67
C ILE A 57 -0.47 -2.51 9.42
N SER A 58 -0.97 -1.46 10.05
CA SER A 58 -2.36 -1.02 9.87
C SER A 58 -2.64 -0.66 8.42
N GLU A 59 -3.91 -0.55 8.05
CA GLU A 59 -4.31 0.22 6.89
C GLU A 59 -3.77 1.65 6.96
N GLY A 60 -3.61 2.27 5.79
CA GLY A 60 -3.17 3.65 5.70
C GLY A 60 -4.11 4.54 6.52
N THR A 61 -3.54 5.31 7.43
CA THR A 61 -4.28 6.22 8.30
C THR A 61 -3.86 7.66 8.03
N GLN A 62 -4.81 8.49 7.63
CA GLN A 62 -4.50 9.86 7.22
C GLN A 62 -4.03 10.70 8.42
N ILE A 63 -2.93 11.43 8.22
CA ILE A 63 -2.29 12.24 9.27
C ILE A 63 -2.99 13.57 9.52
N GLU A 64 -3.85 13.98 8.60
CA GLU A 64 -4.60 15.24 8.59
C GLU A 64 -5.76 15.15 7.57
N PRO A 65 -6.77 16.05 7.64
CA PRO A 65 -7.95 15.98 6.78
C PRO A 65 -7.67 16.00 5.26
N ARG A 66 -6.78 16.86 4.76
CA ARG A 66 -6.40 16.92 3.33
C ARG A 66 -5.70 15.65 2.85
N GLY A 67 -5.20 14.84 3.80
CA GLY A 67 -4.54 13.57 3.54
C GLY A 67 -5.47 12.43 3.13
N GLN A 68 -6.79 12.62 3.14
CA GLN A 68 -7.78 11.61 2.75
C GLN A 68 -7.98 11.54 1.22
N GLY A 69 -8.04 10.34 0.67
CA GLY A 69 -8.30 10.08 -0.77
C GLY A 69 -9.29 8.97 -1.06
N TYR A 70 -9.77 8.30 -0.02
CA TYR A 70 -10.75 7.24 -0.12
C TYR A 70 -11.74 7.41 1.04
N ALA A 71 -13.03 7.34 0.77
CA ALA A 71 -14.05 7.43 1.80
C ALA A 71 -13.90 6.31 2.84
N TRP A 72 -14.26 6.63 4.09
CA TRP A 72 -14.30 5.71 5.23
C TRP A 72 -12.95 5.09 5.62
N THR A 73 -11.83 5.76 5.29
CA THR A 73 -10.51 5.41 5.80
C THR A 73 -10.27 6.08 7.16
N PRO A 74 -9.61 5.41 8.11
CA PRO A 74 -9.43 5.93 9.46
C PRO A 74 -8.37 7.05 9.54
N GLY A 75 -8.65 8.13 10.25
CA GLY A 75 -7.65 9.17 10.56
C GLY A 75 -6.84 8.88 11.83
N ILE A 76 -5.83 9.72 12.10
CA ILE A 76 -5.06 9.69 13.35
C ILE A 76 -4.64 11.10 13.84
N TYR A 77 -5.54 12.06 13.71
CA TYR A 77 -5.32 13.48 14.04
C TYR A 77 -6.29 14.05 15.08
N THR A 78 -7.31 13.29 15.50
CA THR A 78 -8.25 13.71 16.56
C THR A 78 -8.26 12.73 17.73
N ASP A 79 -8.69 13.20 18.91
CA ASP A 79 -8.80 12.35 20.10
C ASP A 79 -9.74 11.14 19.91
N PRO A 80 -10.92 11.28 19.27
CA PRO A 80 -11.76 10.11 18.96
C PRO A 80 -11.07 9.08 18.08
N GLN A 81 -10.27 9.52 17.09
CA GLN A 81 -9.50 8.63 16.22
C GLN A 81 -8.42 7.87 17.00
N ILE A 82 -7.69 8.58 17.89
CA ILE A 82 -6.68 7.98 18.78
C ILE A 82 -7.33 6.94 19.69
N ALA A 83 -8.47 7.26 20.31
CA ALA A 83 -9.21 6.33 21.16
C ALA A 83 -9.75 5.12 20.39
N GLY A 84 -10.23 5.31 19.16
CA GLY A 84 -10.65 4.23 18.28
C GLY A 84 -9.49 3.29 17.94
N TRP A 85 -8.34 3.85 17.57
CA TRP A 85 -7.13 3.06 17.31
C TRP A 85 -6.61 2.35 18.56
N ARG A 86 -6.76 2.94 19.74
CA ARG A 86 -6.36 2.31 21.00
C ARG A 86 -7.09 1.00 21.25
N LYS A 87 -8.38 0.92 20.91
CA LYS A 87 -9.13 -0.35 20.98
C LYS A 87 -8.52 -1.43 20.08
N VAL A 88 -8.04 -1.04 18.90
CA VAL A 88 -7.42 -1.96 17.93
C VAL A 88 -6.09 -2.48 18.46
N THR A 89 -5.22 -1.60 18.94
CA THR A 89 -3.90 -1.97 19.46
C THR A 89 -4.02 -2.82 20.72
N ASP A 90 -4.90 -2.45 21.66
CA ASP A 90 -5.18 -3.25 22.87
C ASP A 90 -5.65 -4.67 22.51
N ALA A 91 -6.54 -4.82 21.52
CA ALA A 91 -7.00 -6.13 21.05
C ALA A 91 -5.88 -6.96 20.40
N VAL A 92 -4.98 -6.33 19.66
CA VAL A 92 -3.79 -6.99 19.08
C VAL A 92 -2.81 -7.42 20.16
N HIS A 93 -2.55 -6.55 21.13
CA HIS A 93 -1.62 -6.79 22.23
C HIS A 93 -2.10 -7.88 23.19
N ALA A 94 -3.41 -7.99 23.39
CA ALA A 94 -4.02 -9.10 24.14
C ALA A 94 -3.68 -10.49 23.54
N GLU A 95 -3.45 -10.55 22.22
CA GLU A 95 -3.01 -11.76 21.50
C GLU A 95 -1.46 -11.86 21.38
N GLY A 96 -0.74 -10.93 22.00
CA GLY A 96 0.73 -10.79 21.95
C GLY A 96 1.26 -10.38 20.56
N GLY A 97 0.44 -9.74 19.73
CA GLY A 97 0.83 -9.26 18.41
C GLY A 97 1.65 -7.97 18.46
N VAL A 98 2.30 -7.64 17.35
CA VAL A 98 3.03 -6.37 17.16
C VAL A 98 2.43 -5.66 15.96
N ILE A 99 2.07 -4.38 16.11
CA ILE A 99 1.41 -3.59 15.07
C ILE A 99 1.99 -2.17 14.95
N PHE A 100 2.33 -1.76 13.72
CA PHE A 100 2.72 -0.38 13.39
C PHE A 100 1.59 0.35 12.69
N ALA A 101 1.48 1.66 12.91
CA ALA A 101 0.55 2.53 12.18
C ALA A 101 1.17 2.97 10.85
N GLN A 102 0.47 2.78 9.73
CA GLN A 102 0.91 3.33 8.45
C GLN A 102 0.44 4.79 8.28
N LEU A 103 1.35 5.73 8.49
CA LEU A 103 1.09 7.16 8.35
C LEU A 103 0.94 7.54 6.87
N TRP A 104 -0.18 8.16 6.53
CA TRP A 104 -0.60 8.32 5.14
C TRP A 104 -1.01 9.75 4.81
N HIS A 105 -0.62 10.20 3.61
CA HIS A 105 -1.14 11.39 2.98
C HIS A 105 -1.24 11.10 1.48
N VAL A 106 -2.45 11.11 0.91
CA VAL A 106 -2.67 10.66 -0.48
C VAL A 106 -2.14 11.64 -1.53
N GLY A 107 -2.05 12.93 -1.19
CA GLY A 107 -1.65 13.97 -2.13
C GLY A 107 -2.65 14.10 -3.28
N ARG A 108 -2.18 14.13 -4.53
CA ARG A 108 -3.06 14.27 -5.71
C ARG A 108 -4.00 13.09 -5.98
N VAL A 109 -3.89 11.96 -5.28
CA VAL A 109 -4.81 10.82 -5.43
C VAL A 109 -6.02 11.02 -4.51
N SER A 110 -6.76 12.11 -4.75
CA SER A 110 -7.94 12.49 -3.98
C SER A 110 -8.93 13.25 -4.87
N HIS A 111 -10.07 13.62 -4.31
CA HIS A 111 -11.15 14.32 -4.98
C HIS A 111 -11.70 15.44 -4.08
N THR A 112 -12.21 16.53 -4.66
CA THR A 112 -12.76 17.68 -3.93
C THR A 112 -13.83 17.28 -2.92
N GLU A 113 -14.68 16.29 -3.24
CA GLU A 113 -15.69 15.72 -2.33
C GLU A 113 -15.13 15.16 -1.01
N LEU A 114 -13.83 14.81 -0.97
CA LEU A 114 -13.15 14.32 0.23
C LEU A 114 -12.35 15.41 0.94
N GLN A 115 -12.20 16.58 0.33
CA GLN A 115 -11.38 17.65 0.87
C GLN A 115 -12.19 18.55 1.79
N PRO A 116 -11.57 19.08 2.86
CA PRO A 116 -12.19 20.12 3.67
C PRO A 116 -12.73 21.25 2.78
N ASN A 117 -13.97 21.67 3.03
CA ASN A 117 -14.65 22.74 2.29
C ASN A 117 -14.78 22.53 0.78
N GLY A 118 -14.55 21.32 0.25
CA GLY A 118 -14.56 21.07 -1.19
C GLY A 118 -13.31 21.59 -1.91
N ASP A 119 -12.23 21.89 -1.18
CA ASP A 119 -11.00 22.45 -1.73
C ASP A 119 -10.29 21.48 -2.69
N ALA A 120 -9.34 21.99 -3.48
CA ALA A 120 -8.50 21.15 -4.32
C ALA A 120 -7.56 20.28 -3.48
N PRO A 121 -7.34 18.99 -3.85
CA PRO A 121 -6.27 18.17 -3.27
C PRO A 121 -4.91 18.86 -3.38
N VAL A 122 -3.96 18.47 -2.52
CA VAL A 122 -2.60 19.06 -2.52
C VAL A 122 -1.54 18.12 -3.10
N ALA A 123 -0.51 18.67 -3.73
CA ALA A 123 0.55 17.90 -4.38
C ALA A 123 1.86 18.71 -4.49
N PRO A 124 3.01 18.08 -4.81
CA PRO A 124 4.23 18.83 -5.15
C PRO A 124 4.07 19.72 -6.38
N SER A 125 3.20 19.36 -7.33
CA SER A 125 2.90 20.16 -8.52
C SER A 125 1.45 20.02 -8.96
N ALA A 126 0.91 21.03 -9.66
CA ALA A 126 -0.45 21.07 -10.17
C ALA A 126 -0.65 20.14 -11.39
N ILE A 127 -0.40 18.84 -11.21
CA ILE A 127 -0.47 17.81 -12.25
C ILE A 127 -1.47 16.75 -11.81
N ILE A 128 -2.55 16.60 -12.57
CA ILE A 128 -3.59 15.61 -12.31
C ILE A 128 -3.03 14.17 -12.32
N ALA A 129 -3.55 13.31 -11.46
CA ALA A 129 -3.20 11.90 -11.47
C ALA A 129 -4.06 11.16 -12.51
N GLU A 130 -3.44 10.77 -13.61
CA GLU A 130 -4.10 9.99 -14.66
C GLU A 130 -4.12 8.49 -14.35
N LYS A 131 -5.07 7.76 -14.95
CA LYS A 131 -5.18 6.29 -14.89
C LYS A 131 -5.25 5.71 -13.47
N VAL A 132 -5.69 6.52 -12.51
CA VAL A 132 -6.01 6.12 -11.14
C VAL A 132 -7.42 6.59 -10.76
N LYS A 133 -8.00 5.96 -9.74
CA LYS A 133 -9.29 6.33 -9.19
C LYS A 133 -9.18 6.55 -7.67
N ALA A 134 -9.81 7.61 -7.20
CA ALA A 134 -10.18 7.80 -5.81
C ALA A 134 -11.52 7.11 -5.54
N PHE A 135 -11.88 6.91 -4.27
CA PHE A 135 -13.20 6.39 -3.89
C PHE A 135 -13.93 7.43 -3.06
N ILE A 136 -15.08 7.91 -3.53
CA ILE A 136 -15.89 8.92 -2.85
C ILE A 136 -17.21 8.32 -2.38
N GLU A 137 -17.76 8.85 -1.30
CA GLU A 137 -19.14 8.59 -0.90
C GLU A 137 -20.08 9.45 -1.76
N ILE A 138 -21.15 8.86 -2.29
CA ILE A 138 -22.17 9.54 -3.10
C ILE A 138 -23.51 9.63 -2.38
N GLU A 139 -23.78 8.66 -1.50
CA GLU A 139 -24.94 8.58 -0.62
C GLU A 139 -24.52 7.83 0.65
N PRO A 140 -25.23 7.97 1.79
CA PRO A 140 -24.86 7.28 3.02
C PRO A 140 -24.64 5.77 2.82
N GLY A 141 -23.39 5.33 2.99
CA GLY A 141 -22.99 3.92 2.84
C GLY A 141 -22.81 3.44 1.40
N SER A 142 -22.90 4.32 0.41
CA SER A 142 -22.70 4.04 -1.01
C SER A 142 -21.60 4.92 -1.58
N GLY A 143 -20.63 4.31 -2.27
CA GLY A 143 -19.51 5.05 -2.85
C GLY A 143 -19.17 4.58 -4.26
N THR A 144 -18.41 5.41 -4.97
CA THR A 144 -18.03 5.18 -6.36
C THR A 144 -16.57 5.48 -6.60
N LEU A 145 -16.00 4.81 -7.61
CA LEU A 145 -14.65 5.10 -8.09
C LEU A 145 -14.71 6.29 -9.05
N THR A 146 -14.00 7.35 -8.70
CA THR A 146 -14.00 8.63 -9.42
C THR A 146 -12.58 9.01 -9.82
N ALA A 147 -12.45 9.73 -10.94
CA ALA A 147 -11.16 10.29 -11.34
C ALA A 147 -10.72 11.35 -10.32
N PRO A 148 -9.44 11.42 -9.93
CA PRO A 148 -8.96 12.47 -9.03
C PRO A 148 -9.22 13.87 -9.59
N SER A 149 -9.43 14.84 -8.69
CA SER A 149 -9.51 16.25 -9.06
C SER A 149 -8.11 16.83 -9.35
N LEU A 150 -8.05 17.94 -10.10
CA LEU A 150 -6.79 18.67 -10.30
C LEU A 150 -6.25 19.15 -8.94
N PRO A 151 -5.01 18.80 -8.56
CA PRO A 151 -4.45 19.26 -7.30
C PRO A 151 -3.90 20.69 -7.41
N ARG A 152 -3.77 21.35 -6.27
CA ARG A 152 -2.98 22.57 -6.09
C ARG A 152 -1.56 22.22 -5.67
N GLU A 153 -0.59 22.96 -6.19
CA GLU A 153 0.79 22.90 -5.73
C GLU A 153 0.93 23.42 -4.29
N LEU A 154 1.60 22.65 -3.44
CA LEU A 154 1.95 23.05 -2.07
C LEU A 154 2.95 24.22 -2.06
N THR A 155 2.75 25.16 -1.14
CA THR A 155 3.79 26.14 -0.81
C THR A 155 4.87 25.51 0.07
N VAL A 156 6.07 26.11 0.10
CA VAL A 156 7.16 25.65 0.99
C VAL A 156 6.75 25.64 2.47
N ALA A 157 5.95 26.62 2.90
CA ALA A 157 5.45 26.68 4.27
C ALA A 157 4.50 25.51 4.59
N GLU A 158 3.58 25.18 3.67
CA GLU A 158 2.70 24.02 3.83
C GLU A 158 3.46 22.70 3.83
N ILE A 159 4.56 22.60 3.07
CA ILE A 159 5.44 21.41 3.12
C ILE A 159 6.01 21.25 4.54
N GLY A 160 6.51 22.32 5.15
CA GLY A 160 6.99 22.32 6.53
C GLY A 160 5.91 21.96 7.54
N GLU A 161 4.69 22.47 7.37
CA GLU A 161 3.53 22.10 8.19
C GLU A 161 3.23 20.59 8.11
N ILE A 162 3.21 20.02 6.90
CA ILE A 162 2.94 18.59 6.70
C ILE A 162 4.03 17.72 7.34
N VAL A 163 5.31 18.14 7.31
CA VAL A 163 6.39 17.44 8.03
C VAL A 163 6.09 17.36 9.52
N GLU A 164 5.63 18.47 10.13
CA GLU A 164 5.25 18.49 11.55
C GLU A 164 3.97 17.69 11.83
N LEU A 165 3.02 17.66 10.89
CA LEU A 165 1.82 16.81 10.99
C LEU A 165 2.17 15.33 10.96
N TYR A 166 3.18 14.89 10.19
CA TYR A 166 3.70 13.52 10.28
C TYR A 166 4.27 13.21 11.67
N ALA A 167 4.98 14.17 12.27
CA ALA A 167 5.50 14.04 13.63
C ALA A 167 4.37 13.94 14.67
N GLN A 168 3.33 14.76 14.52
CA GLN A 168 2.16 14.73 15.38
C GLN A 168 1.39 13.42 15.23
N ALA A 169 1.16 12.95 14.01
CA ALA A 169 0.52 11.67 13.76
C ALA A 169 1.33 10.50 14.35
N ALA A 170 2.66 10.58 14.34
CA ALA A 170 3.51 9.62 15.03
C ALA A 170 3.33 9.65 16.55
N ARG A 171 3.24 10.85 17.18
CA ARG A 171 2.91 10.99 18.62
C ARG A 171 1.54 10.39 18.92
N ASN A 172 0.56 10.66 18.07
CA ASN A 172 -0.80 10.15 18.19
C ASN A 172 -0.85 8.62 18.06
N ALA A 173 -0.06 8.04 17.14
CA ALA A 173 0.09 6.59 17.02
C ALA A 173 0.66 5.95 18.28
N LEU A 174 1.68 6.57 18.89
CA LEU A 174 2.21 6.09 20.17
C LEU A 174 1.17 6.21 21.30
N ALA A 175 0.42 7.31 21.37
CA ALA A 175 -0.66 7.49 22.35
C ALA A 175 -1.80 6.46 22.16
N ALA A 176 -2.08 6.10 20.92
CA ALA A 176 -3.00 5.02 20.55
C ALA A 176 -2.42 3.63 20.80
N GLY A 177 -1.22 3.48 21.34
CA GLY A 177 -0.63 2.19 21.72
C GLY A 177 0.03 1.42 20.57
N PHE A 178 0.31 2.04 19.41
CA PHE A 178 1.05 1.34 18.36
C PHE A 178 2.51 1.07 18.77
N ASP A 179 3.07 -0.05 18.29
CA ASP A 179 4.46 -0.44 18.54
C ASP A 179 5.47 0.38 17.74
N GLY A 180 5.01 1.18 16.78
CA GLY A 180 5.83 2.00 15.91
C GLY A 180 5.01 2.53 14.72
N VAL A 181 5.69 3.12 13.75
CA VAL A 181 5.04 3.70 12.57
C VAL A 181 5.75 3.33 11.27
N GLU A 182 4.97 3.21 10.20
CA GLU A 182 5.45 3.08 8.82
C GLU A 182 5.08 4.35 8.04
N ILE A 183 6.06 5.07 7.49
CA ILE A 183 5.81 6.19 6.56
C ILE A 183 5.42 5.61 5.20
N HIS A 184 4.23 5.97 4.70
CA HIS A 184 3.78 5.53 3.37
C HIS A 184 4.44 6.36 2.24
N SER A 185 5.65 6.00 1.84
CA SER A 185 6.40 6.59 0.71
C SER A 185 6.27 5.79 -0.60
N ALA A 186 5.06 5.32 -0.88
CA ALA A 186 4.79 4.33 -1.90
C ALA A 186 3.47 4.62 -2.62
N ASN A 187 3.19 3.88 -3.68
CA ASN A 187 1.90 3.77 -4.36
C ASN A 187 1.39 5.10 -4.95
N GLY A 188 2.31 6.03 -5.22
CA GLY A 188 2.00 7.28 -5.89
C GLY A 188 1.32 8.30 -4.98
N TYR A 189 1.38 8.13 -3.66
CA TYR A 189 0.88 9.08 -2.67
C TYR A 189 1.88 10.21 -2.39
N LEU A 190 1.56 11.15 -1.48
CA LEU A 190 2.24 12.45 -1.41
C LEU A 190 3.76 12.37 -1.34
N VAL A 191 4.32 11.62 -0.39
CA VAL A 191 5.79 11.47 -0.27
C VAL A 191 6.37 10.87 -1.55
N ASN A 192 5.65 9.91 -2.14
CA ASN A 192 6.06 9.29 -3.38
C ASN A 192 6.00 10.28 -4.57
N GLN A 193 5.03 11.21 -4.58
CA GLN A 193 4.90 12.24 -5.59
C GLN A 193 6.07 13.21 -5.54
N PHE A 194 6.54 13.61 -4.34
CA PHE A 194 7.75 14.44 -4.20
C PHE A 194 8.99 13.74 -4.74
N ILE A 195 9.09 12.42 -4.52
CA ILE A 195 10.20 11.64 -5.06
C ILE A 195 10.11 11.56 -6.59
N SER A 196 8.93 11.63 -7.22
CA SER A 196 8.80 11.36 -8.65
C SER A 196 9.23 12.52 -9.55
N GLU A 197 10.10 12.29 -10.52
CA GLU A 197 10.45 13.30 -11.53
C GLU A 197 9.29 13.66 -12.49
N HIS A 198 8.25 12.83 -12.56
CA HIS A 198 7.06 13.12 -13.37
C HIS A 198 5.97 13.84 -12.59
N ALA A 199 5.85 13.58 -11.29
CA ALA A 199 4.84 14.21 -10.45
C ALA A 199 5.33 15.51 -9.79
N ASN A 200 6.65 15.69 -9.67
CA ASN A 200 7.29 16.85 -9.06
C ASN A 200 8.07 17.67 -10.11
N GLN A 201 7.45 18.77 -10.54
CA GLN A 201 8.02 19.75 -11.46
C GLN A 201 8.40 21.06 -10.74
N ARG A 202 8.60 20.99 -9.42
CA ARG A 202 8.98 22.18 -8.64
C ARG A 202 10.37 22.67 -9.03
N THR A 203 10.55 23.97 -8.92
CA THR A 203 11.82 24.68 -9.18
C THR A 203 12.52 25.14 -7.92
N ASP A 204 11.95 24.87 -6.74
CA ASP A 204 12.54 25.17 -5.44
C ASP A 204 13.36 23.99 -4.86
N ASP A 205 13.75 24.11 -3.60
CA ASP A 205 14.56 23.13 -2.88
C ASP A 205 13.87 21.76 -2.66
N TYR A 206 12.62 21.61 -3.09
CA TYR A 206 11.87 20.35 -3.05
C TYR A 206 11.70 19.70 -4.42
N GLY A 207 12.22 20.27 -5.52
CA GLY A 207 12.14 19.68 -6.86
C GLY A 207 13.40 19.82 -7.73
N GLY A 208 13.28 19.35 -8.97
CA GLY A 208 14.39 19.26 -9.92
C GLY A 208 15.34 18.12 -9.60
N THR A 209 16.43 18.41 -8.88
CA THR A 209 17.47 17.40 -8.60
C THR A 209 16.94 16.27 -7.71
N LEU A 210 17.50 15.07 -7.83
CA LEU A 210 17.16 13.94 -6.95
C LEU A 210 17.39 14.30 -5.46
N HIS A 211 18.42 15.09 -5.16
CA HIS A 211 18.67 15.56 -3.80
C HIS A 211 17.49 16.37 -3.26
N ASN A 212 16.94 17.29 -4.06
CA ASN A 212 15.79 18.12 -3.68
C ASN A 212 14.49 17.31 -3.63
N ARG A 213 14.24 16.42 -4.60
CA ARG A 213 13.09 15.51 -4.61
C ARG A 213 13.03 14.61 -3.37
N LEU A 214 14.19 14.20 -2.84
CA LEU A 214 14.30 13.42 -1.60
C LEU A 214 14.25 14.27 -0.32
N ARG A 215 14.24 15.62 -0.40
CA ARG A 215 14.23 16.50 0.77
C ARG A 215 13.03 16.26 1.67
N PHE A 216 11.84 16.20 1.09
CA PHE A 216 10.61 15.98 1.85
C PHE A 216 10.65 14.65 2.62
N LEU A 217 11.10 13.57 1.98
CA LEU A 217 11.29 12.28 2.66
C LEU A 217 12.32 12.39 3.80
N ARG A 218 13.45 13.06 3.58
CA ARG A 218 14.48 13.26 4.63
C ARG A 218 13.93 14.01 5.84
N GLU A 219 13.19 15.08 5.61
CA GLU A 219 12.62 15.91 6.68
C GLU A 219 11.58 15.12 7.48
N ILE A 220 10.68 14.38 6.82
CA ILE A 220 9.72 13.49 7.50
C ILE A 220 10.45 12.41 8.30
N VAL A 221 11.39 11.69 7.69
CA VAL A 221 12.12 10.60 8.37
C VAL A 221 12.85 11.13 9.59
N ALA A 222 13.53 12.28 9.47
CA ALA A 222 14.26 12.88 10.58
C ALA A 222 13.31 13.27 11.73
N THR A 223 12.21 13.96 11.44
CA THR A 223 11.29 14.43 12.48
C THR A 223 10.53 13.27 13.12
N VAL A 224 10.06 12.29 12.34
CA VAL A 224 9.38 11.10 12.87
C VAL A 224 10.34 10.23 13.69
N ALA A 225 11.59 10.04 13.24
CA ALA A 225 12.58 9.26 13.99
C ALA A 225 12.87 9.87 15.37
N ARG A 226 12.86 11.20 15.51
CA ARG A 226 12.98 11.87 16.82
C ARG A 226 11.82 11.58 17.76
N VAL A 227 10.62 11.33 17.21
CA VAL A 227 9.42 11.03 18.00
C VAL A 227 9.38 9.57 18.44
N VAL A 228 9.51 8.63 17.49
CA VAL A 228 9.29 7.20 17.78
C VAL A 228 10.57 6.44 18.11
N GLY A 229 11.74 7.03 17.82
CA GLY A 229 13.02 6.33 17.79
C GLY A 229 13.19 5.53 16.49
N PRO A 230 14.40 5.45 15.94
CA PRO A 230 14.63 4.84 14.63
C PRO A 230 14.32 3.33 14.60
N ASP A 231 14.40 2.66 15.75
CA ASP A 231 14.05 1.24 15.93
C ASP A 231 12.54 0.94 15.81
N ARG A 232 11.70 1.97 15.87
CA ARG A 232 10.23 1.89 15.77
C ARG A 232 9.70 2.61 14.54
N LEU A 233 10.60 2.97 13.62
CA LEU A 233 10.29 3.60 12.36
C LEU A 233 10.52 2.61 11.22
N SER A 234 9.59 2.59 10.27
CA SER A 234 9.79 1.99 8.95
C SER A 234 9.31 2.94 7.87
N VAL A 235 9.73 2.67 6.63
CA VAL A 235 9.25 3.39 5.45
C VAL A 235 8.91 2.38 4.37
N ARG A 236 7.79 2.63 3.70
CA ARG A 236 7.33 1.82 2.58
C ARG A 236 7.66 2.46 1.25
N PHE A 237 8.26 1.69 0.37
CA PHE A 237 8.50 2.00 -1.04
C PHE A 237 7.75 1.01 -1.92
N THR A 238 7.41 1.41 -3.15
CA THR A 238 6.88 0.48 -4.15
C THR A 238 8.00 -0.06 -5.02
N SER A 239 7.83 -1.25 -5.61
CA SER A 239 8.77 -1.76 -6.60
C SER A 239 8.85 -0.86 -7.83
N LEU A 240 9.98 -0.93 -8.53
CA LEU A 240 10.24 -0.30 -9.83
C LEU A 240 9.09 -0.57 -10.80
N PHE A 241 8.53 0.48 -11.40
CA PHE A 241 7.60 0.38 -12.51
C PHE A 241 8.29 0.75 -13.81
N GLU A 242 8.07 -0.05 -14.84
CA GLU A 242 8.53 0.26 -16.20
C GLU A 242 7.58 1.26 -16.91
N SER A 243 6.32 1.39 -16.44
CA SER A 243 5.30 2.28 -17.01
C SER A 243 4.15 2.57 -16.05
N THR A 244 3.48 3.72 -16.20
CA THR A 244 2.19 4.08 -15.55
C THR A 244 0.98 3.98 -16.48
N ASP A 245 1.12 3.35 -17.65
CA ASP A 245 0.11 3.43 -18.72
C ASP A 245 -1.14 2.58 -18.55
N GLN A 246 -1.27 1.86 -17.44
CA GLN A 246 -2.40 0.96 -17.18
C GLN A 246 -3.31 1.55 -16.11
N ASP A 247 -4.62 1.38 -16.26
CA ASP A 247 -5.61 1.76 -15.24
C ASP A 247 -5.38 0.96 -13.95
N ARG A 248 -5.15 1.66 -12.84
CA ARG A 248 -4.76 1.05 -11.56
C ARG A 248 -5.37 1.77 -10.37
N VAL A 249 -5.46 1.05 -9.24
CA VAL A 249 -5.88 1.62 -7.94
C VAL A 249 -4.73 2.39 -7.25
N TYR A 250 -3.48 2.21 -7.71
CA TYR A 250 -2.30 2.95 -7.24
C TYR A 250 -1.31 3.22 -8.38
N ILE A 251 -0.58 4.33 -8.27
CA ILE A 251 0.42 4.77 -9.26
C ILE A 251 1.82 4.42 -8.79
N GLY A 252 2.69 4.03 -9.70
CA GLY A 252 4.09 3.75 -9.42
C GLY A 252 5.02 4.95 -9.57
N LEU A 253 6.28 4.78 -9.17
CA LEU A 253 7.37 5.61 -9.70
C LEU A 253 7.80 5.07 -11.06
N VAL A 254 7.64 5.90 -12.08
CA VAL A 254 8.47 5.83 -13.29
C VAL A 254 9.55 6.89 -13.09
N GLU A 255 10.80 6.49 -13.29
CA GLU A 255 11.98 7.36 -13.19
C GLU A 255 12.90 6.98 -14.33
N GLN A 256 13.69 7.93 -14.82
CA GLN A 256 14.77 7.67 -15.78
C GLN A 256 15.78 6.65 -15.25
N ASP A 257 16.21 6.79 -14.00
CA ASP A 257 17.04 5.81 -13.30
C ASP A 257 16.42 5.45 -11.95
N PRO A 258 15.46 4.50 -11.93
CA PRO A 258 14.78 4.16 -10.70
C PRO A 258 15.74 3.43 -9.73
N HIS A 259 16.81 2.79 -10.22
CA HIS A 259 17.80 2.19 -9.33
C HIS A 259 18.55 3.24 -8.52
N ALA A 260 19.05 4.29 -9.17
CA ALA A 260 19.71 5.39 -8.48
C ALA A 260 18.76 6.08 -7.49
N THR A 261 17.53 6.40 -7.91
CA THR A 261 16.51 7.04 -7.06
C THR A 261 16.26 6.24 -5.78
N TYR A 262 16.00 4.92 -5.89
CA TYR A 262 15.74 4.10 -4.71
C TYR A 262 16.98 3.85 -3.85
N ILE A 263 18.18 3.77 -4.43
CA ILE A 263 19.41 3.66 -3.63
C ILE A 263 19.61 4.91 -2.77
N GLU A 264 19.46 6.10 -3.36
CA GLU A 264 19.58 7.36 -2.60
C GLU A 264 18.45 7.51 -1.58
N ALA A 265 17.22 7.09 -1.91
CA ALA A 265 16.13 7.04 -0.95
C ALA A 265 16.42 6.10 0.22
N ILE A 266 16.97 4.91 -0.01
CA ILE A 266 17.33 3.96 1.05
C ILE A 266 18.46 4.50 1.93
N LYS A 267 19.42 5.25 1.37
CA LYS A 267 20.47 5.91 2.18
C LYS A 267 19.90 6.91 3.18
N VAL A 268 18.77 7.56 2.89
CA VAL A 268 18.06 8.42 3.87
C VAL A 268 17.70 7.61 5.11
N LEU A 269 17.17 6.41 4.91
CA LEU A 269 16.76 5.52 6.00
C LEU A 269 17.96 4.93 6.73
N GLU A 270 19.02 4.55 6.00
CA GLU A 270 20.26 4.04 6.60
C GLU A 270 20.91 5.09 7.52
N ASN A 271 20.98 6.35 7.06
CA ASN A 271 21.54 7.45 7.84
C ASN A 271 20.70 7.78 9.08
N ALA A 272 19.39 7.56 9.02
CA ALA A 272 18.49 7.72 10.15
C ALA A 272 18.46 6.49 11.09
N GLY A 273 19.10 5.38 10.72
CA GLY A 273 19.13 4.15 11.52
C GLY A 273 17.82 3.37 11.53
N VAL A 274 16.94 3.56 10.53
CA VAL A 274 15.58 3.00 10.47
C VAL A 274 15.59 1.47 10.59
N ALA A 275 14.68 0.93 11.41
CA ALA A 275 14.61 -0.49 11.75
C ALA A 275 14.38 -1.42 10.55
N TYR A 276 13.53 -0.99 9.60
CA TYR A 276 13.07 -1.83 8.48
C TYR A 276 12.66 -1.01 7.26
N VAL A 277 12.94 -1.58 6.08
CA VAL A 277 12.52 -1.08 4.78
C VAL A 277 11.46 -2.01 4.20
N SER A 278 10.27 -1.47 3.93
CA SER A 278 9.15 -2.20 3.34
C SER A 278 9.10 -1.98 1.84
N ILE A 279 9.24 -3.05 1.03
CA ILE A 279 9.17 -2.97 -0.43
C ILE A 279 7.92 -3.69 -0.92
N ALA A 280 6.97 -2.95 -1.49
CA ALA A 280 5.80 -3.53 -2.15
C ALA A 280 6.17 -4.05 -3.54
N LYS A 281 6.51 -5.35 -3.66
CA LYS A 281 6.88 -6.00 -4.92
C LYS A 281 5.67 -6.58 -5.67
N ARG A 282 5.54 -6.28 -6.97
CA ARG A 282 4.59 -6.96 -7.87
C ARG A 282 4.99 -8.42 -8.11
N ILE A 283 4.00 -9.33 -8.09
CA ILE A 283 4.10 -10.67 -8.71
C ILE A 283 3.26 -10.61 -10.00
N GLY A 284 3.92 -10.59 -11.16
CA GLY A 284 3.34 -10.65 -12.50
C GLY A 284 4.35 -11.30 -13.46
N THR A 285 3.90 -11.83 -14.59
CA THR A 285 4.66 -12.69 -15.54
C THR A 285 5.90 -12.08 -16.20
N MET A 286 6.22 -10.81 -15.92
CA MET A 286 7.48 -10.20 -16.38
C MET A 286 8.60 -10.54 -15.41
N ARG A 287 9.63 -11.23 -15.91
CA ARG A 287 10.96 -11.26 -15.29
C ARG A 287 11.68 -9.97 -15.68
N PRO A 288 11.74 -8.93 -14.83
CA PRO A 288 12.78 -7.93 -15.02
C PRO A 288 14.10 -8.68 -14.83
N THR A 289 15.01 -8.54 -15.78
CA THR A 289 16.38 -9.01 -15.62
C THR A 289 17.02 -8.12 -14.56
N CYS A 290 16.82 -8.47 -13.29
CA CYS A 290 17.78 -8.15 -12.26
C CYS A 290 19.03 -8.98 -12.59
N ARG A 291 19.78 -8.55 -13.61
CA ARG A 291 21.19 -8.95 -13.74
C ARG A 291 21.78 -8.69 -12.38
N GLN A 292 22.43 -9.71 -11.83
CA GLN A 292 23.16 -9.68 -10.56
C GLN A 292 23.99 -8.40 -10.47
N ALA A 293 23.38 -7.31 -10.00
CA ALA A 293 24.05 -6.09 -9.65
C ALA A 293 24.68 -6.37 -8.30
N SER A 294 25.77 -7.13 -8.39
CA SER A 294 26.85 -7.24 -7.45
C SER A 294 26.53 -6.72 -6.05
N ALA A 295 26.13 -7.66 -5.18
CA ALA A 295 26.26 -7.51 -3.73
C ALA A 295 27.68 -7.06 -3.30
N LYS A 296 28.67 -7.04 -4.22
CA LYS A 296 30.02 -6.47 -4.04
C LYS A 296 30.08 -4.95 -3.93
N ARG A 297 29.07 -4.15 -4.34
CA ARG A 297 29.12 -2.67 -4.19
C ARG A 297 28.61 -2.21 -2.82
N PHE A 298 27.97 -3.10 -2.06
CA PHE A 298 27.64 -2.89 -0.64
C PHE A 298 28.85 -3.30 0.21
N GLY A 299 29.84 -2.41 0.32
CA GLY A 299 31.01 -2.62 1.18
C GLY A 299 30.69 -2.69 2.68
N ARG A 300 29.44 -2.44 3.07
CA ARG A 300 28.87 -2.71 4.40
C ARG A 300 27.45 -3.24 4.25
N PRO A 301 27.08 -4.32 4.95
CA PRO A 301 25.70 -4.80 4.96
C PRO A 301 24.80 -3.76 5.63
N PHE A 302 23.69 -3.43 4.98
CA PHE A 302 22.57 -2.72 5.60
C PHE A 302 22.21 -3.45 6.90
N ARG A 303 22.25 -2.75 8.03
CA ARG A 303 22.04 -3.36 9.36
C ARG A 303 20.56 -3.63 9.70
N GLY A 304 19.62 -3.15 8.86
CA GLY A 304 18.19 -3.43 8.98
C GLY A 304 17.72 -4.64 8.16
N ALA A 305 16.50 -5.10 8.41
CA ALA A 305 15.92 -6.24 7.69
C ALA A 305 15.36 -5.84 6.30
N SER A 306 15.48 -6.69 5.28
CA SER A 306 15.05 -6.38 3.89
C SER A 306 14.32 -7.55 3.21
N SER A 307 13.21 -7.30 2.50
CA SER A 307 12.37 -8.38 1.91
C SER A 307 12.53 -8.55 0.39
N THR A 308 13.14 -9.65 -0.10
CA THR A 308 13.04 -10.13 -1.50
C THR A 308 13.22 -11.67 -1.61
N ARG A 309 12.90 -12.30 -2.77
CA ARG A 309 12.77 -13.77 -3.02
C ARG A 309 13.71 -14.24 -4.15
N ASP A 310 14.39 -15.39 -3.98
CA ASP A 310 14.52 -16.54 -4.94
C ASP A 310 15.31 -17.74 -4.34
N ALA A 311 15.07 -18.97 -4.84
CA ALA A 311 15.75 -20.26 -4.54
C ALA A 311 15.77 -21.11 -5.85
N THR A 312 16.76 -21.93 -6.27
CA THR A 312 17.62 -22.94 -5.58
C THR A 312 18.76 -23.50 -6.54
N PRO A 313 19.65 -24.51 -6.19
CA PRO A 313 21.16 -24.46 -6.08
C PRO A 313 21.92 -25.41 -7.10
N PRO A 314 23.21 -25.89 -6.96
CA PRO A 314 24.28 -25.71 -5.93
C PRO A 314 25.73 -25.41 -6.43
N SER A 315 26.47 -24.59 -5.69
CA SER A 315 27.90 -24.74 -5.31
C SER A 315 28.32 -23.51 -4.49
N ALA A 316 29.11 -23.73 -3.42
CA ALA A 316 29.49 -22.78 -2.36
C ALA A 316 30.32 -21.55 -2.83
N PRO A 317 30.65 -20.53 -2.00
CA PRO A 317 30.36 -20.34 -0.56
C PRO A 317 29.59 -19.04 -0.20
N THR A 318 28.72 -19.20 0.80
CA THR A 318 28.38 -18.30 1.91
C THR A 318 28.62 -16.78 1.77
N ALA A 319 27.56 -16.02 1.49
CA ALA A 319 27.44 -14.61 1.89
C ALA A 319 26.07 -14.42 2.54
N TYR A 320 26.07 -14.08 3.84
CA TYR A 320 24.89 -13.90 4.68
C TYR A 320 24.07 -12.69 4.20
N CYS A 321 22.83 -12.94 3.74
CA CYS A 321 21.82 -11.91 3.49
C CYS A 321 20.85 -11.90 4.70
N PRO A 322 20.86 -10.87 5.56
CA PRO A 322 20.10 -10.91 6.80
C PRO A 322 18.63 -10.51 6.54
N LEU A 323 17.73 -11.50 6.68
CA LEU A 323 16.30 -11.33 6.94
C LEU A 323 15.38 -10.95 5.76
N ALA A 324 15.06 -11.94 4.92
CA ALA A 324 13.93 -11.88 3.98
C ALA A 324 12.57 -12.23 4.62
N TRP A 325 11.55 -11.39 4.37
CA TRP A 325 10.15 -11.53 4.83
C TRP A 325 9.22 -11.85 3.65
N ARG A 326 8.05 -12.45 3.92
CA ARG A 326 7.03 -12.70 2.88
C ARG A 326 5.70 -12.05 3.27
N THR A 327 5.17 -11.23 2.37
CA THR A 327 3.78 -10.77 2.35
C THR A 327 2.97 -11.66 1.40
N TRP A 328 1.73 -11.96 1.74
CA TRP A 328 0.83 -12.77 0.91
C TRP A 328 -0.55 -12.09 0.86
N SER A 329 -1.03 -11.71 -0.33
CA SER A 329 -2.37 -11.10 -0.51
C SER A 329 -3.55 -11.92 0.05
N PRO A 330 -3.54 -13.27 0.14
CA PRO A 330 -4.64 -14.03 0.73
C PRO A 330 -4.80 -13.86 2.25
N LEU A 331 -3.92 -13.12 2.94
CA LEU A 331 -4.05 -12.88 4.40
C LEU A 331 -5.30 -12.04 4.74
N ALA A 332 -5.84 -11.30 3.78
CA ALA A 332 -7.14 -10.63 3.93
C ALA A 332 -8.28 -11.62 4.19
N ASP A 333 -8.19 -12.83 3.64
CA ASP A 333 -9.26 -13.85 3.70
C ASP A 333 -9.03 -14.89 4.81
N LEU A 334 -7.94 -14.79 5.56
CA LEU A 334 -7.59 -15.72 6.63
C LEU A 334 -7.77 -15.09 8.01
N SER A 335 -8.64 -15.70 8.81
CA SER A 335 -8.79 -15.41 10.25
C SER A 335 -7.63 -15.94 11.10
N SER A 336 -6.69 -16.69 10.52
CA SER A 336 -5.53 -17.28 11.22
C SER A 336 -4.39 -17.58 10.23
N PRO A 337 -3.55 -16.60 9.89
CA PRO A 337 -2.56 -16.74 8.81
C PRO A 337 -1.45 -17.76 9.08
N THR A 338 -0.93 -17.82 10.31
CA THR A 338 0.20 -18.69 10.66
C THR A 338 -0.16 -20.18 10.72
N PRO A 339 -1.24 -20.61 11.42
CA PRO A 339 -1.63 -22.02 11.45
C PRO A 339 -2.05 -22.56 10.08
N THR A 340 -2.65 -21.71 9.23
CA THR A 340 -3.04 -22.08 7.86
C THR A 340 -1.80 -22.32 6.98
N CYS A 341 -0.78 -21.45 7.08
CA CYS A 341 0.50 -21.65 6.39
C CYS A 341 1.25 -22.90 6.87
N GLN A 342 1.19 -23.24 8.17
CA GLN A 342 1.86 -24.43 8.71
C GLN A 342 1.26 -25.74 8.21
N ARG A 343 -0.06 -25.79 8.05
CA ARG A 343 -0.79 -26.99 7.63
C ARG A 343 -0.77 -27.24 6.13
N GLY A 344 -0.28 -26.29 5.32
CA GLY A 344 -0.35 -26.37 3.85
C GLY A 344 -1.78 -26.43 3.33
N SER A 345 -2.76 -25.96 4.11
CA SER A 345 -4.17 -25.98 3.76
C SER A 345 -4.44 -25.06 2.57
N PRO A 346 -5.45 -25.37 1.72
CA PRO A 346 -5.86 -24.47 0.65
C PRO A 346 -6.18 -23.09 1.22
N MET A 347 -5.58 -22.03 0.67
CA MET A 347 -5.95 -20.67 1.06
C MET A 347 -7.37 -20.40 0.57
N ALA A 348 -8.21 -19.80 1.42
CA ALA A 348 -9.54 -19.36 1.01
C ALA A 348 -9.37 -18.40 -0.18
N GLY A 349 -9.76 -18.85 -1.37
CA GLY A 349 -9.62 -18.10 -2.60
C GLY A 349 -10.99 -17.67 -3.09
N ARG A 350 -11.36 -16.42 -2.79
CA ARG A 350 -12.25 -15.54 -3.58
C ARG A 350 -12.53 -14.29 -2.75
N SER A 351 -11.84 -13.20 -3.08
CA SER A 351 -12.37 -11.87 -2.80
C SER A 351 -13.70 -11.74 -3.54
N THR A 352 -14.81 -11.58 -2.83
CA THR A 352 -16.09 -11.23 -3.45
C THR A 352 -15.97 -9.81 -3.98
N HIS A 353 -15.61 -9.67 -5.26
CA HIS A 353 -15.94 -8.46 -5.99
C HIS A 353 -17.46 -8.44 -6.13
N CYS A 354 -18.12 -7.43 -5.57
CA CYS A 354 -19.53 -7.17 -5.83
C CYS A 354 -19.68 -6.70 -7.28
N GLU A 355 -19.85 -7.64 -8.21
CA GLU A 355 -20.52 -7.35 -9.47
C GLU A 355 -22.05 -7.39 -9.24
N PRO A 356 -22.83 -6.47 -9.82
CA PRO A 356 -24.28 -6.50 -9.72
C PRO A 356 -24.80 -7.75 -10.43
N ARG A 357 -25.42 -8.66 -9.67
CA ARG A 357 -26.02 -9.90 -10.18
C ARG A 357 -27.14 -9.58 -11.17
N ARG A 358 -26.95 -9.92 -12.45
CA ARG A 358 -28.08 -10.22 -13.34
C ARG A 358 -28.68 -11.56 -12.94
N SER A 359 -30.00 -11.61 -12.81
CA SER A 359 -30.75 -12.81 -12.43
C SER A 359 -30.61 -13.89 -13.52
N MET A 360 -30.28 -15.12 -13.10
CA MET A 360 -30.57 -16.33 -13.86
C MET A 360 -31.48 -17.19 -12.98
N ALA A 361 -32.77 -17.16 -13.30
CA ALA A 361 -33.66 -18.27 -12.98
C ALA A 361 -33.53 -19.33 -14.08
N GLU A 362 -33.78 -20.58 -13.67
CA GLU A 362 -34.01 -21.77 -14.49
C GLU A 362 -32.77 -22.57 -14.95
N ARG A 363 -32.40 -23.52 -14.10
CA ARG A 363 -31.81 -24.80 -14.51
C ARG A 363 -32.93 -25.84 -14.67
N ARG A 364 -32.61 -26.85 -15.49
CA ARG A 364 -33.12 -28.26 -15.57
C ARG A 364 -34.05 -28.44 -16.78
N ARG A 365 -33.90 -29.42 -17.66
CA ARG A 365 -33.23 -30.75 -17.61
C ARG A 365 -33.23 -31.34 -19.05
N GLY A 366 -32.24 -32.19 -19.37
CA GLY A 366 -32.43 -33.38 -20.23
C GLY A 366 -32.17 -33.24 -21.74
N SER A 367 -31.07 -33.83 -22.22
CA SER A 367 -30.96 -34.42 -23.58
C SER A 367 -31.63 -35.82 -23.57
N PRO A 368 -32.03 -36.47 -24.69
CA PRO A 368 -31.20 -36.64 -25.90
C PRO A 368 -31.96 -36.72 -27.25
N THR A 369 -31.19 -37.00 -28.32
CA THR A 369 -31.54 -37.52 -29.66
C THR A 369 -32.01 -36.58 -30.78
N THR A 370 -31.22 -36.56 -31.86
CA THR A 370 -31.54 -36.12 -33.24
C THR A 370 -32.57 -37.08 -33.88
N PRO A 371 -33.45 -36.69 -34.84
CA PRO A 371 -33.01 -36.43 -36.24
C PRO A 371 -33.87 -35.47 -37.12
N LEU A 372 -33.31 -35.10 -38.28
CA LEU A 372 -33.91 -34.78 -39.59
C LEU A 372 -34.55 -33.39 -39.92
N ILE A 373 -34.10 -32.91 -41.09
CA ILE A 373 -34.41 -31.76 -41.98
C ILE A 373 -35.84 -32.00 -42.59
N PRO A 374 -36.66 -31.02 -43.10
CA PRO A 374 -36.22 -30.05 -44.12
C PRO A 374 -36.97 -28.70 -44.37
N THR A 375 -36.28 -27.83 -45.12
CA THR A 375 -36.79 -26.79 -46.07
C THR A 375 -37.72 -25.68 -45.53
N ARG A 376 -37.53 -24.39 -45.85
CA ARG A 376 -37.65 -23.80 -47.19
C ARG A 376 -37.38 -22.27 -47.11
N LEU A 377 -36.89 -21.72 -48.23
CA LEU A 377 -37.05 -20.33 -48.74
C LEU A 377 -36.15 -19.20 -48.19
N LEU A 378 -35.03 -19.03 -48.91
CA LEU A 378 -34.45 -17.82 -49.53
C LEU A 378 -35.37 -16.56 -49.67
N PRO A 379 -34.86 -15.35 -50.02
CA PRO A 379 -33.50 -15.02 -50.50
C PRO A 379 -32.80 -13.79 -49.89
N GLU A 380 -31.52 -13.72 -50.25
CA GLU A 380 -30.65 -12.55 -50.37
C GLU A 380 -31.32 -11.29 -50.94
N LEU A 381 -30.82 -10.11 -50.53
CA LEU A 381 -30.35 -9.14 -51.50
C LEU A 381 -29.31 -8.20 -50.88
N ALA A 382 -28.22 -8.09 -51.62
CA ALA A 382 -27.00 -7.43 -51.27
C ALA A 382 -26.94 -5.99 -51.79
N LEU A 383 -25.94 -5.27 -51.26
CA LEU A 383 -25.09 -4.27 -51.92
C LEU A 383 -25.45 -2.76 -51.88
N LYS A 384 -24.39 -2.06 -51.46
CA LYS A 384 -23.84 -0.78 -51.96
C LYS A 384 -24.45 0.50 -51.39
N LYS A 385 -23.71 1.19 -50.53
CA LYS A 385 -22.64 2.19 -50.82
C LYS A 385 -23.22 3.59 -51.10
N SER A 386 -22.81 4.50 -50.22
CA SER A 386 -22.15 5.78 -50.52
C SER A 386 -22.91 7.09 -50.24
N ARG A 387 -22.12 8.00 -49.64
CA ARG A 387 -22.08 9.48 -49.73
C ARG A 387 -22.90 10.30 -48.74
N ASN A 388 -22.13 11.04 -47.94
CA ASN A 388 -22.15 12.48 -47.69
C ASN A 388 -23.52 13.15 -47.56
N LEU A 389 -23.84 13.60 -46.34
CA LEU A 389 -23.82 15.00 -45.92
C LEU A 389 -23.79 15.08 -44.40
#